data_AF-A0A959L6F0-F1
#
_entry.id   AF-A0A959L6F0-F1
#
_cell.length_a   1.000
_cell.length_b   1.000
_cell.length_c   1.000
_cell.angle_alpha   90.00
_cell.angle_beta   90.00
_cell.angle_gamma   90.00
#
_symmetry.space_group_name_H-M   'P 1'
#
loop_
_entity.id
_entity.type
_entity.pdbx_description
1 polymer ?
#
loop_
_entity_poly.entity_id
_entity_poly.type
_entity_poly.pdbx_seq_one_letter_code
_entity_poly.pdbx_strand_id
1 'polypeptide(L)'
;LTSGKVYLGLDANDKSAPSMAFTDAKNAEKHWFKGPHPSGNVGIQIHHIKPISSKDQVWILGVQETITLGKLITEQKFDASRIVALGGESIKSPQYVQTVLGAKLDGLLAGQGVKEGERIISGDVLSGSTKSIDSYLNYFDDQISVIPEGNQYELFGWLLPFKLRPSISRTFRGTYFKDIHFNVNTNTHGEGRAFVVTGQYEDLLPMNIYPQHLMKAILAKDFEKMEGLGILELSEEDVALCEFACTSKQPLQYILRTGLDLMREQG
;
A
#
# COMPACT_ATOMS: atom_id res chain seq x y z
N LEU A 1 -19.63 8.05 19.36
CA LEU A 1 -19.00 8.37 18.07
C LEU A 1 -19.66 7.62 16.90
N THR A 2 -20.20 6.41 17.12
CA THR A 2 -21.10 5.75 16.15
C THR A 2 -22.11 4.88 16.88
N SER A 3 -23.28 4.65 16.28
CA SER A 3 -24.26 3.63 16.71
C SER A 3 -23.97 2.25 16.10
N GLY A 4 -23.07 2.19 15.11
CA GLY A 4 -22.65 0.95 14.45
C GLY A 4 -21.57 0.18 15.22
N LYS A 5 -21.17 -0.96 14.66
CA LYS A 5 -20.05 -1.76 15.16
C LYS A 5 -18.71 -1.09 14.85
N VAL A 6 -17.75 -1.25 15.75
CA VAL A 6 -16.36 -0.87 15.55
C VAL A 6 -15.54 -2.15 15.39
N TYR A 7 -14.75 -2.22 14.34
CA TYR A 7 -13.87 -3.35 14.05
C TYR A 7 -12.42 -2.93 14.26
N LEU A 8 -11.66 -3.76 14.99
CA LEU A 8 -10.25 -3.54 15.27
C LEU A 8 -9.43 -4.69 14.68
N GLY A 9 -8.67 -4.42 13.63
CA GLY A 9 -7.71 -5.35 13.05
C GLY A 9 -6.46 -5.46 13.91
N LEU A 10 -6.05 -6.70 14.21
CA LEU A 10 -4.89 -7.02 15.04
C LEU A 10 -3.96 -7.97 14.30
N ASP A 11 -2.66 -7.76 14.46
CA ASP A 11 -1.63 -8.65 13.94
C ASP A 11 -1.62 -9.98 14.71
N ALA A 12 -1.70 -11.08 13.97
CA ALA A 12 -1.61 -12.45 14.47
C ALA A 12 -0.34 -13.17 13.94
N ASN A 13 0.62 -12.43 13.41
CA ASN A 13 1.94 -12.99 13.12
C ASN A 13 2.72 -13.25 14.42
N ASP A 14 3.43 -14.38 14.49
CA ASP A 14 4.02 -14.92 15.73
C ASP A 14 5.25 -14.13 16.24
N LYS A 15 5.50 -12.92 15.74
CA LYS A 15 6.69 -12.12 16.06
C LYS A 15 6.56 -11.38 17.39
N SER A 16 5.39 -10.82 17.67
CA SER A 16 5.11 -10.11 18.92
C SER A 16 3.61 -9.95 19.10
N ALA A 17 3.10 -10.24 20.30
CA ALA A 17 1.70 -9.99 20.60
C ALA A 17 1.39 -8.48 20.54
N PRO A 18 0.22 -8.07 20.02
CA PRO A 18 -0.22 -6.68 20.09
C PRO A 18 -0.24 -6.16 21.52
N SER A 19 0.00 -4.85 21.69
CA SER A 19 -0.06 -4.18 22.99
C SER A 19 -1.41 -4.38 23.68
N MET A 20 -1.39 -4.44 25.02
CA MET A 20 -2.60 -4.53 25.85
C MET A 20 -3.59 -3.40 25.55
N ALA A 21 -3.10 -2.23 25.14
CA ALA A 21 -3.96 -1.10 24.74
C ALA A 21 -4.95 -1.48 23.62
N PHE A 22 -4.58 -2.40 22.72
CA PHE A 22 -5.44 -2.88 21.65
C PHE A 22 -6.23 -4.12 22.05
N THR A 23 -5.63 -5.08 22.75
CA THR A 23 -6.32 -6.32 23.15
C THR A 23 -7.41 -6.08 24.21
N ASP A 24 -7.22 -5.08 25.06
CA ASP A 24 -8.16 -4.75 26.14
C ASP A 24 -9.17 -3.67 25.73
N ALA A 25 -9.08 -3.16 24.51
CA ALA A 25 -10.02 -2.19 23.97
C ALA A 25 -11.46 -2.72 24.08
N LYS A 26 -12.35 -1.92 24.68
CA LYS A 26 -13.76 -2.27 24.89
C LYS A 26 -14.63 -1.70 23.78
N ASN A 27 -15.80 -2.29 23.56
CA ASN A 27 -16.78 -1.87 22.56
C ASN A 27 -16.24 -1.90 21.10
N ALA A 28 -15.28 -2.80 20.82
CA ALA A 28 -14.79 -3.09 19.49
C ALA A 28 -14.69 -4.61 19.28
N GLU A 29 -15.09 -5.08 18.09
CA GLU A 29 -14.92 -6.46 17.64
C GLU A 29 -13.48 -6.63 17.12
N LYS A 30 -12.76 -7.59 17.69
CA LYS A 30 -11.33 -7.80 17.39
C LYS A 30 -11.18 -8.88 16.35
N HIS A 31 -10.53 -8.55 15.24
CA HIS A 31 -10.26 -9.46 14.15
C HIS A 31 -8.76 -9.62 13.98
N TRP A 32 -8.31 -10.86 13.87
CA TRP A 32 -6.91 -11.22 13.89
C TRP A 32 -6.48 -11.65 12.49
N PHE A 33 -5.47 -10.99 11.93
CA PHE A 33 -4.99 -11.21 10.57
C PHE A 33 -3.56 -11.74 10.59
N LYS A 34 -3.32 -12.80 9.81
CA LYS A 34 -2.01 -13.45 9.68
C LYS A 34 -1.68 -13.64 8.21
N GLY A 35 -0.42 -13.45 7.86
CA GLY A 35 0.08 -13.61 6.49
C GLY A 35 0.81 -12.36 5.97
N PRO A 36 1.42 -12.47 4.79
CA PRO A 36 2.15 -11.36 4.16
C PRO A 36 1.20 -10.22 3.75
N HIS A 37 1.78 -9.07 3.38
CA HIS A 37 1.05 -8.02 2.67
C HIS A 37 0.30 -8.62 1.46
N PRO A 38 -0.98 -8.26 1.22
CA PRO A 38 -1.72 -7.11 1.78
C PRO A 38 -2.63 -7.43 3.00
N SER A 39 -2.26 -8.34 3.90
CA SER A 39 -3.07 -8.67 5.10
C SER A 39 -3.41 -7.49 6.02
N GLY A 40 -2.58 -6.45 5.99
CA GLY A 40 -2.77 -5.20 6.75
C GLY A 40 -3.65 -4.16 6.08
N ASN A 41 -3.95 -4.29 4.78
CA ASN A 41 -4.73 -3.29 4.05
C ASN A 41 -6.18 -3.29 4.51
N VAL A 42 -6.77 -2.11 4.61
CA VAL A 42 -8.12 -1.97 5.17
C VAL A 42 -9.19 -2.55 4.24
N GLY A 43 -9.02 -2.40 2.92
CA GLY A 43 -9.91 -3.02 1.93
C GLY A 43 -9.98 -4.54 2.09
N ILE A 44 -8.82 -5.19 2.25
CA ILE A 44 -8.71 -6.63 2.51
C ILE A 44 -9.42 -7.03 3.80
N GLN A 45 -9.22 -6.28 4.88
CA GLN A 45 -9.88 -6.56 6.15
C GLN A 45 -11.41 -6.40 6.07
N ILE A 46 -11.89 -5.33 5.41
CA ILE A 46 -13.32 -5.10 5.18
C ILE A 46 -13.92 -6.28 4.39
N HIS A 47 -13.27 -6.72 3.32
CA HIS A 47 -13.72 -7.83 2.49
C HIS A 47 -13.92 -9.14 3.29
N HIS A 48 -13.04 -9.44 4.26
CA HIS A 48 -13.17 -10.67 5.06
C HIS A 48 -14.08 -10.54 6.27
N ILE A 49 -14.31 -9.33 6.78
CA ILE A 49 -15.16 -9.10 7.96
C ILE A 49 -16.61 -8.84 7.55
N LYS A 50 -16.80 -7.83 6.70
CA LYS A 50 -18.11 -7.34 6.26
C LYS A 50 -17.95 -6.62 4.91
N PRO A 51 -17.95 -7.37 3.79
CA PRO A 51 -17.91 -6.81 2.44
C PRO A 51 -18.95 -5.70 2.27
N ILE A 52 -18.59 -4.68 1.50
CA ILE A 52 -19.45 -3.51 1.27
C ILE A 52 -20.16 -3.58 -0.08
N SER A 53 -21.39 -3.10 -0.12
CA SER A 53 -22.15 -2.86 -1.35
C SER A 53 -22.25 -1.37 -1.66
N SER A 54 -22.83 -1.01 -2.81
CA SER A 54 -23.12 0.39 -3.19
C SER A 54 -24.01 1.15 -2.20
N LYS A 55 -24.65 0.47 -1.25
CA LYS A 55 -25.52 1.07 -0.23
C LYS A 55 -24.84 1.26 1.12
N ASP A 56 -23.65 0.68 1.29
CA ASP A 56 -22.93 0.71 2.56
C ASP A 56 -21.97 1.90 2.61
N GLN A 57 -21.80 2.45 3.81
CA GLN A 57 -20.77 3.43 4.10
C GLN A 57 -19.93 2.93 5.27
N VAL A 58 -18.63 2.82 5.05
CA VAL A 58 -17.66 2.41 6.07
C VAL A 58 -16.65 3.53 6.26
N TRP A 59 -16.37 3.83 7.53
CA TRP A 59 -15.38 4.83 7.90
C TRP A 59 -14.16 4.12 8.45
N ILE A 60 -12.98 4.59 8.04
CA ILE A 60 -11.70 4.00 8.42
C ILE A 60 -10.88 5.05 9.18
N LEU A 61 -10.19 4.62 10.23
CA LEU A 61 -9.25 5.47 10.97
C LEU A 61 -7.98 4.68 11.25
N GLY A 62 -6.84 5.31 11.01
CA GLY A 62 -5.55 4.83 11.49
C GLY A 62 -5.44 4.94 13.01
N VAL A 63 -4.44 4.26 13.57
CA VAL A 63 -4.18 4.27 15.02
C VAL A 63 -3.82 5.67 15.50
N GLN A 64 -2.99 6.41 14.76
CA GLN A 64 -2.55 7.76 15.16
C GLN A 64 -3.70 8.78 15.11
N GLU A 65 -4.60 8.63 14.14
CA GLU A 65 -5.83 9.43 14.00
C GLU A 65 -6.79 9.12 15.14
N THR A 66 -6.93 7.85 15.51
CA THR A 66 -7.75 7.42 16.65
C THR A 66 -7.24 8.03 17.96
N ILE A 67 -5.92 8.07 18.17
CA ILE A 67 -5.31 8.72 19.33
C ILE A 67 -5.57 10.23 19.30
N THR A 68 -5.41 10.88 18.15
CA THR A 68 -5.66 12.32 17.99
C THR A 68 -7.11 12.67 18.32
N LEU A 69 -8.07 11.90 17.78
CA LEU A 69 -9.49 12.07 18.03
C LEU A 69 -9.84 11.81 19.49
N GLY A 70 -9.23 10.78 20.09
CA GLY A 70 -9.38 10.47 21.51
C GLY A 70 -8.98 11.66 22.39
N LYS A 71 -7.76 12.19 22.20
CA LYS A 71 -7.26 13.37 22.92
C LYS A 71 -8.14 14.60 22.72
N LEU A 72 -8.61 14.83 21.50
CA LEU A 72 -9.51 15.95 21.22
C LEU A 72 -10.81 15.85 22.04
N ILE A 73 -11.37 14.66 22.19
CA ILE A 73 -12.62 14.46 22.92
C ILE A 73 -12.42 14.44 24.43
N THR A 74 -11.39 13.75 24.92
CA THR A 74 -11.18 13.56 26.37
C THR A 74 -10.47 14.74 27.03
N GLU A 75 -9.57 15.40 26.31
CA GLU A 75 -8.72 16.48 26.83
C GLU A 75 -9.05 17.85 26.22
N GLN A 76 -9.96 17.91 25.22
CA GLN A 76 -10.25 19.14 24.45
C GLN A 76 -9.02 19.73 23.76
N LYS A 77 -8.03 18.88 23.47
CA LYS A 77 -6.76 19.27 22.88
C LYS A 77 -6.55 18.56 21.55
N PHE A 78 -6.33 19.35 20.49
CA PHE A 78 -5.87 18.80 19.22
C PHE A 78 -4.37 18.50 19.30
N ASP A 79 -3.99 17.22 19.15
CA ASP A 79 -2.61 16.76 19.12
C ASP A 79 -2.20 16.35 17.71
N ALA A 80 -1.43 17.20 17.04
CA ALA A 80 -0.93 16.95 15.68
C ALA A 80 0.31 16.05 15.64
N SER A 81 0.79 15.54 16.79
CA SER A 81 1.98 14.70 16.86
C SER A 81 1.79 13.42 16.04
N ARG A 82 2.84 13.02 15.34
CA ARG A 82 2.90 11.78 14.53
C ARG A 82 4.20 11.05 14.77
N ILE A 83 4.15 9.73 14.71
CA ILE A 83 5.30 8.85 14.61
C ILE A 83 5.38 8.41 13.16
N VAL A 84 6.53 8.65 12.51
CA VAL A 84 6.74 8.34 11.10
C VAL A 84 7.93 7.41 10.96
N ALA A 85 7.80 6.34 10.20
CA ALA A 85 8.92 5.45 9.90
C ALA A 85 9.77 6.05 8.77
N LEU A 86 11.09 6.15 8.98
CA LEU A 86 12.05 6.49 7.93
C LEU A 86 12.76 5.23 7.50
N GLY A 87 12.68 4.89 6.22
CA GLY A 87 13.28 3.67 5.69
C GLY A 87 13.57 3.72 4.20
N GLY A 88 14.07 2.61 3.67
CA GLY A 88 14.53 2.48 2.29
C GLY A 88 16.06 2.38 2.20
N GLU A 89 16.52 1.87 1.07
CA GLU A 89 17.93 1.53 0.80
C GLU A 89 18.87 2.73 1.02
N SER A 90 18.38 3.94 0.76
CA SER A 90 19.18 5.17 0.78
C SER A 90 19.14 5.91 2.11
N ILE A 91 18.44 5.36 3.11
CA ILE A 91 18.41 5.88 4.47
C ILE A 91 19.56 5.28 5.28
N LYS A 92 20.48 6.14 5.74
CA LYS A 92 21.65 5.71 6.53
C LYS A 92 21.28 5.04 7.86
N SER A 93 20.26 5.54 8.54
CA SER A 93 19.84 5.03 9.85
C SER A 93 18.31 4.92 9.93
N PRO A 94 17.73 3.81 9.43
CA PRO A 94 16.29 3.59 9.50
C PRO A 94 15.79 3.65 10.94
N GLN A 95 14.74 4.42 11.17
CA GLN A 95 14.24 4.71 12.52
C GLN A 95 12.81 5.25 12.49
N TYR A 96 12.13 5.21 13.63
CA TYR A 96 10.91 5.98 13.84
C TYR A 96 11.27 7.37 14.35
N VAL A 97 10.63 8.40 13.79
CA VAL A 97 10.78 9.79 14.22
C VAL A 97 9.46 10.34 14.72
N GLN A 98 9.51 11.09 15.81
CA GLN A 98 8.36 11.87 16.27
C GLN A 98 8.36 13.22 15.56
N THR A 99 7.24 13.57 14.95
CA THR A 99 7.04 14.77 14.15
C THR A 99 5.60 15.28 14.30
N VAL A 100 5.17 16.16 13.42
CA VAL A 100 3.80 16.66 13.31
C VAL A 100 3.21 16.38 11.94
N LEU A 101 1.88 16.37 11.84
CA LEU A 101 1.15 16.33 10.57
C LEU A 101 1.68 17.39 9.58
N GLY A 102 1.93 16.97 8.34
CA GLY A 102 2.41 17.87 7.29
C GLY A 102 3.82 18.42 7.51
N ALA A 103 4.67 17.72 8.27
CA ALA A 103 6.05 18.13 8.46
C ALA A 103 6.84 18.15 7.14
N LYS A 104 7.77 19.11 7.03
CA LYS A 104 8.63 19.28 5.86
C LYS A 104 9.67 18.16 5.79
N LEU A 105 9.90 17.61 4.60
CA LEU A 105 10.74 16.42 4.41
C LEU A 105 12.22 16.71 4.61
N ASP A 106 12.69 17.94 4.32
CA ASP A 106 14.06 18.37 4.55
C ASP A 106 14.53 18.17 6.01
N GLY A 107 13.68 18.53 6.98
CA GLY A 107 13.94 18.37 8.39
C GLY A 107 13.91 16.91 8.83
N LEU A 108 12.97 16.12 8.29
CA LEU A 108 12.83 14.69 8.63
C LEU A 108 13.99 13.85 8.08
N LEU A 109 14.51 14.22 6.91
CA LEU A 109 15.59 13.51 6.23
C LEU A 109 16.97 14.08 6.53
N ALA A 110 17.06 15.10 7.39
CA ALA A 110 18.31 15.71 7.80
C ALA A 110 19.25 14.65 8.42
N GLY A 111 20.48 14.58 7.90
CA GLY A 111 21.48 13.62 8.36
C GLY A 111 21.29 12.17 7.88
N GLN A 112 20.21 11.86 7.14
CA GLN A 112 20.00 10.51 6.56
C GLN A 112 20.85 10.24 5.31
N GLY A 113 21.52 11.26 4.77
CA GLY A 113 22.44 11.11 3.64
C GLY A 113 21.74 10.95 2.29
N VAL A 114 20.52 11.48 2.15
CA VAL A 114 19.79 11.54 0.87
C VAL A 114 20.56 12.39 -0.13
N LYS A 115 20.80 11.85 -1.32
CA LYS A 115 21.63 12.45 -2.39
C LYS A 115 20.79 12.75 -3.62
N GLU A 116 21.39 13.47 -4.57
CA GLU A 116 20.86 13.57 -5.92
C GLU A 116 20.81 12.17 -6.58
N GLY A 117 19.71 11.88 -7.28
CA GLY A 117 19.46 10.54 -7.85
C GLY A 117 18.72 9.58 -6.91
N GLU A 118 18.34 10.02 -5.72
CA GLU A 118 17.45 9.27 -4.83
C GLU A 118 16.00 9.72 -5.01
N ARG A 119 15.06 8.76 -4.99
CA ARG A 119 13.63 9.04 -4.98
C ARG A 119 13.12 9.09 -3.55
N ILE A 120 12.55 10.22 -3.17
CA ILE A 120 11.84 10.39 -1.90
C ILE A 120 10.36 10.09 -2.13
N ILE A 121 9.80 9.23 -1.29
CA ILE A 121 8.40 8.81 -1.36
C ILE A 121 7.75 9.06 0.00
N SER A 122 6.67 9.85 0.00
CA SER A 122 5.75 9.90 1.14
C SER A 122 4.86 8.66 1.04
N GLY A 123 4.90 7.81 2.07
CA GLY A 123 4.29 6.47 2.06
C GLY A 123 5.29 5.35 1.73
N ASP A 124 4.75 4.20 1.37
CA ASP A 124 5.52 3.02 0.97
C ASP A 124 5.91 3.04 -0.52
N VAL A 125 6.71 2.06 -0.93
CA VAL A 125 7.20 1.94 -2.30
C VAL A 125 6.17 1.39 -3.30
N LEU A 126 5.03 0.89 -2.82
CA LEU A 126 3.97 0.27 -3.63
C LEU A 126 2.89 1.30 -4.03
N SER A 127 2.46 2.13 -3.09
CA SER A 127 1.34 3.09 -3.27
C SER A 127 1.69 4.54 -2.94
N GLY A 128 2.88 4.79 -2.39
CA GLY A 128 3.31 6.12 -1.96
C GLY A 128 3.52 7.12 -3.09
N SER A 129 3.52 8.41 -2.72
CA SER A 129 3.69 9.53 -3.65
C SER A 129 5.13 10.01 -3.72
N THR A 130 5.68 10.14 -4.92
CA THR A 130 6.99 10.79 -5.14
C THR A 130 6.95 12.25 -4.69
N LYS A 131 7.98 12.69 -3.94
CA LYS A 131 8.12 14.04 -3.39
C LYS A 131 9.51 14.61 -3.68
N SER A 132 9.59 15.95 -3.71
CA SER A 132 10.87 16.65 -3.62
C SER A 132 11.29 16.84 -2.16
N ILE A 133 12.57 17.12 -1.91
CA ILE A 133 13.07 17.36 -0.55
C ILE A 133 12.38 18.55 0.15
N ASP A 134 11.94 19.55 -0.63
CA ASP A 134 11.23 20.73 -0.13
C ASP A 134 9.73 20.51 0.09
N SER A 135 9.22 19.31 -0.24
CA SER A 135 7.82 18.96 -0.03
C SER A 135 7.53 18.61 1.44
N TYR A 136 6.28 18.21 1.70
CA TYR A 136 5.77 17.84 3.01
C TYR A 136 5.27 16.39 2.99
N LEU A 137 5.26 15.77 4.17
CA LEU A 137 4.59 14.50 4.41
C LEU A 137 3.09 14.62 4.08
N ASN A 138 2.54 13.63 3.37
CA ASN A 138 1.10 13.61 3.09
C ASN A 138 0.28 13.38 4.37
N TYR A 139 -1.02 13.64 4.26
CA TYR A 139 -1.94 13.58 5.39
C TYR A 139 -2.12 12.16 5.98
N PHE A 140 -2.23 11.14 5.13
CA PHE A 140 -2.49 9.74 5.56
C PHE A 140 -1.21 8.90 5.71
N ASP A 141 -0.06 9.42 5.29
CA ASP A 141 1.17 8.64 5.25
C ASP A 141 1.88 8.71 6.62
N ASP A 142 2.24 7.55 7.16
CA ASP A 142 2.99 7.40 8.40
C ASP A 142 4.40 6.83 8.18
N GLN A 143 4.88 6.85 6.94
CA GLN A 143 6.24 6.47 6.59
C GLN A 143 6.79 7.30 5.43
N ILE A 144 8.11 7.37 5.36
CA ILE A 144 8.86 7.95 4.25
C ILE A 144 9.86 6.90 3.77
N SER A 145 9.77 6.58 2.48
CA SER A 145 10.67 5.64 1.82
C SER A 145 11.63 6.40 0.92
N VAL A 146 12.93 6.11 1.02
CA VAL A 146 13.94 6.67 0.10
C VAL A 146 14.71 5.55 -0.58
N ILE A 147 14.63 5.50 -1.90
CA ILE A 147 15.25 4.45 -2.72
C ILE A 147 16.01 5.05 -3.91
N PRO A 148 17.04 4.36 -4.44
CA PRO A 148 17.75 4.82 -5.63
C PRO A 148 16.85 4.91 -6.85
N GLU A 149 17.05 5.95 -7.64
CA GLU A 149 16.42 6.06 -8.95
C GLU A 149 17.04 5.03 -9.91
N GLY A 150 16.20 4.19 -10.50
CA GLY A 150 16.53 3.09 -11.37
C GLY A 150 16.74 3.49 -12.83
N ASN A 151 17.51 4.55 -13.11
CA ASN A 151 17.75 5.06 -14.47
C ASN A 151 18.79 4.25 -15.28
N GLN A 152 19.13 3.04 -14.83
CA GLN A 152 20.18 2.24 -15.44
C GLN A 152 19.60 1.27 -16.48
N TYR A 153 20.11 1.33 -17.70
CA TYR A 153 19.81 0.35 -18.74
C TYR A 153 20.40 -1.01 -18.37
N GLU A 154 19.59 -2.07 -18.46
CA GLU A 154 20.05 -3.44 -18.31
C GLU A 154 20.31 -4.06 -19.69
N LEU A 155 21.59 -4.34 -19.98
CA LEU A 155 21.97 -5.02 -21.22
C LEU A 155 21.28 -6.40 -21.29
N PHE A 156 20.49 -6.61 -22.34
CA PHE A 156 19.61 -7.78 -22.57
C PHE A 156 18.41 -7.92 -21.59
N GLY A 157 18.18 -6.98 -20.68
CA GLY A 157 16.98 -6.90 -19.84
C GLY A 157 16.62 -8.22 -19.14
N TRP A 158 15.36 -8.65 -19.29
CA TRP A 158 14.84 -9.88 -18.68
C TRP A 158 15.33 -11.18 -19.36
N LEU A 159 15.93 -11.11 -20.56
CA LEU A 159 16.44 -12.31 -21.27
C LEU A 159 17.60 -12.96 -20.55
N LEU A 160 18.38 -12.17 -19.79
CA LEU A 160 19.51 -12.65 -18.99
C LEU A 160 19.21 -12.45 -17.50
N PRO A 161 18.56 -13.42 -16.83
CA PRO A 161 18.11 -13.30 -15.43
C PRO A 161 19.26 -13.48 -14.43
N PHE A 162 20.41 -12.82 -14.65
CA PHE A 162 21.61 -12.95 -13.81
C PHE A 162 21.55 -12.09 -12.55
N LYS A 163 20.93 -10.90 -12.59
CA LYS A 163 20.78 -10.04 -11.42
C LYS A 163 19.61 -10.51 -10.57
N LEU A 164 19.88 -10.73 -9.28
CA LEU A 164 18.85 -10.98 -8.27
C LEU A 164 17.93 -9.77 -8.17
N ARG A 165 16.64 -10.03 -8.25
CA ARG A 165 15.58 -9.03 -8.10
C ARG A 165 14.34 -9.71 -7.54
N PRO A 166 13.47 -9.00 -6.83
CA PRO A 166 12.20 -9.58 -6.43
C PRO A 166 11.39 -9.92 -7.69
N SER A 167 10.94 -11.17 -7.79
CA SER A 167 10.13 -11.64 -8.90
C SER A 167 9.25 -12.81 -8.46
N ILE A 168 8.03 -12.84 -8.97
CA ILE A 168 7.14 -13.99 -8.80
C ILE A 168 7.49 -15.15 -9.75
N SER A 169 8.25 -14.87 -10.83
CA SER A 169 8.59 -15.88 -11.83
C SER A 169 9.66 -16.83 -11.28
N ARG A 170 9.45 -18.13 -11.46
CA ARG A 170 10.41 -19.20 -11.13
C ARG A 170 11.66 -19.20 -12.00
N THR A 171 11.68 -18.39 -13.07
CA THR A 171 12.85 -18.23 -13.96
C THR A 171 13.97 -17.43 -13.29
N PHE A 172 13.64 -16.56 -12.33
CA PHE A 172 14.64 -15.83 -11.56
C PHE A 172 15.12 -16.66 -10.37
N ARG A 173 16.44 -16.71 -10.15
CA ARG A 173 17.04 -17.54 -9.08
C ARG A 173 16.71 -17.06 -7.67
N GLY A 174 16.28 -15.80 -7.52
CA GLY A 174 15.93 -15.20 -6.23
C GLY A 174 14.75 -15.88 -5.53
N THR A 175 13.86 -16.53 -6.28
CA THR A 175 12.63 -17.15 -5.76
C THR A 175 12.90 -18.41 -4.93
N TYR A 176 14.11 -18.98 -4.99
CA TYR A 176 14.45 -20.24 -4.32
C TYR A 176 15.10 -20.06 -2.94
N PHE A 177 15.54 -18.86 -2.59
CA PHE A 177 16.22 -18.59 -1.32
C PHE A 177 15.44 -17.54 -0.53
N LYS A 178 15.02 -17.90 0.68
CA LYS A 178 14.13 -17.07 1.52
C LYS A 178 14.81 -15.85 2.16
N ASP A 179 16.14 -15.87 2.27
CA ASP A 179 16.93 -14.86 2.99
C ASP A 179 17.76 -13.95 2.06
N ILE A 180 17.31 -13.75 0.81
CA ILE A 180 18.00 -12.83 -0.11
C ILE A 180 17.59 -11.39 0.20
N HIS A 181 18.59 -10.56 0.47
CA HIS A 181 18.46 -9.11 0.45
C HIS A 181 18.53 -8.60 -1.00
N PHE A 182 17.54 -7.81 -1.39
CA PHE A 182 17.48 -7.19 -2.71
C PHE A 182 17.79 -5.70 -2.60
N ASN A 183 18.70 -5.23 -3.44
CA ASN A 183 18.94 -3.80 -3.60
C ASN A 183 17.86 -3.25 -4.55
N VAL A 184 16.76 -2.77 -3.98
CA VAL A 184 15.60 -2.29 -4.73
C VAL A 184 15.82 -0.87 -5.22
N ASN A 185 15.31 -0.58 -6.42
CA ASN A 185 15.32 0.74 -7.04
C ASN A 185 14.03 0.94 -7.84
N THR A 186 13.85 2.08 -8.50
CA THR A 186 12.62 2.42 -9.23
C THR A 186 12.51 1.78 -10.62
N ASN A 187 13.44 0.90 -11.03
CA ASN A 187 13.45 0.34 -12.39
C ASN A 187 12.30 -0.68 -12.58
N THR A 188 11.54 -0.52 -13.67
CA THR A 188 10.39 -1.38 -14.00
C THR A 188 10.80 -2.77 -14.50
N HIS A 189 12.04 -2.91 -14.99
CA HIS A 189 12.59 -4.14 -15.56
C HIS A 189 11.72 -4.76 -16.67
N GLY A 190 11.09 -3.91 -17.48
CA GLY A 190 10.21 -4.30 -18.57
C GLY A 190 9.48 -3.11 -19.16
N GLU A 191 8.58 -3.39 -20.09
CA GLU A 191 7.80 -2.38 -20.81
C GLU A 191 6.31 -2.72 -20.78
N GLY A 192 5.50 -1.68 -20.89
CA GLY A 192 4.04 -1.78 -20.97
C GLY A 192 3.61 -2.60 -22.19
N ARG A 193 2.68 -3.53 -21.98
CA ARG A 193 2.08 -4.37 -23.03
C ARG A 193 0.68 -4.83 -22.63
N ALA A 194 -0.08 -5.40 -23.56
CA ALA A 194 -1.40 -5.95 -23.25
C ALA A 194 -1.36 -7.00 -22.12
N PHE A 195 -2.49 -7.27 -21.48
CA PHE A 195 -2.59 -8.36 -20.49
C PHE A 195 -2.33 -9.71 -21.16
N VAL A 196 -1.24 -10.38 -20.77
CA VAL A 196 -0.81 -11.65 -21.41
C VAL A 196 -0.89 -12.88 -20.50
N VAL A 197 -0.70 -12.73 -19.19
CA VAL A 197 -0.76 -13.84 -18.23
C VAL A 197 -2.13 -13.84 -17.56
N THR A 198 -2.86 -14.95 -17.62
CA THR A 198 -4.14 -15.13 -16.95
C THR A 198 -3.93 -15.64 -15.53
N GLY A 199 -4.67 -15.12 -14.55
CA GLY A 199 -4.67 -15.62 -13.17
C GLY A 199 -3.56 -15.06 -12.28
N GLN A 200 -2.67 -14.21 -12.82
CA GLN A 200 -1.51 -13.69 -12.09
C GLN A 200 -1.89 -12.87 -10.85
N TYR A 201 -2.98 -12.11 -10.93
CA TYR A 201 -3.38 -11.17 -9.89
C TYR A 201 -4.18 -11.86 -8.79
N GLU A 202 -4.97 -12.86 -9.15
CA GLU A 202 -5.76 -13.71 -8.25
C GLU A 202 -4.87 -14.45 -7.24
N ASP A 203 -3.62 -14.79 -7.60
CA ASP A 203 -2.64 -15.39 -6.69
C ASP A 203 -2.11 -14.40 -5.62
N LEU A 204 -2.29 -13.09 -5.82
CA LEU A 204 -1.72 -12.03 -4.99
C LEU A 204 -2.76 -11.22 -4.22
N LEU A 205 -3.99 -11.13 -4.73
CA LEU A 205 -5.10 -10.43 -4.12
C LEU A 205 -5.98 -11.43 -3.35
N PRO A 206 -5.91 -11.47 -2.00
CA PRO A 206 -6.69 -12.40 -1.20
C PRO A 206 -8.15 -11.94 -1.04
N MET A 207 -8.84 -11.68 -2.15
CA MET A 207 -10.26 -11.33 -2.21
C MET A 207 -10.98 -12.23 -3.21
N ASN A 208 -12.28 -12.41 -3.04
CA ASN A 208 -13.13 -13.10 -4.00
C ASN A 208 -13.55 -12.17 -5.15
N ILE A 209 -12.55 -11.61 -5.84
CA ILE A 209 -12.70 -10.71 -6.98
C ILE A 209 -11.82 -11.26 -8.12
N TYR A 210 -12.22 -11.02 -9.37
CA TYR A 210 -11.38 -11.30 -10.54
C TYR A 210 -10.68 -10.02 -11.01
N PRO A 211 -9.56 -9.60 -10.38
CA PRO A 211 -8.91 -8.32 -10.65
C PRO A 211 -8.53 -8.15 -12.12
N GLN A 212 -8.08 -9.20 -12.81
CA GLN A 212 -7.71 -9.06 -14.22
C GLN A 212 -8.92 -8.77 -15.12
N HIS A 213 -10.07 -9.38 -14.81
CA HIS A 213 -11.31 -9.12 -15.53
C HIS A 213 -11.85 -7.73 -15.21
N LEU A 214 -11.73 -7.30 -13.94
CA LEU A 214 -12.12 -5.97 -13.51
C LEU A 214 -11.32 -4.89 -14.24
N MET A 215 -10.00 -5.02 -14.29
CA MET A 215 -9.13 -4.07 -15.02
C MET A 215 -9.51 -3.97 -16.50
N LYS A 216 -9.83 -5.09 -17.14
CA LYS A 216 -10.31 -5.11 -18.53
C LYS A 216 -11.68 -4.45 -18.68
N ALA A 217 -12.60 -4.67 -17.73
CA ALA A 217 -13.92 -4.03 -17.72
C ALA A 217 -13.81 -2.51 -17.58
N ILE A 218 -12.91 -2.02 -16.72
CA ILE A 218 -12.62 -0.60 -16.56
C ILE A 218 -12.10 0.01 -17.86
N LEU A 219 -11.12 -0.63 -18.51
CA LEU A 219 -10.58 -0.15 -19.79
C LEU A 219 -11.64 -0.15 -20.90
N ALA A 220 -12.57 -1.10 -20.88
CA ALA A 220 -13.70 -1.16 -21.80
C ALA A 220 -14.86 -0.20 -21.43
N LYS A 221 -14.80 0.46 -20.26
CA LYS A 221 -15.87 1.28 -19.68
C LYS A 221 -17.20 0.52 -19.56
N ASP A 222 -17.11 -0.77 -19.20
CA ASP A 222 -18.26 -1.65 -19.02
C ASP A 222 -18.77 -1.59 -17.57
N PHE A 223 -19.69 -0.66 -17.31
CA PHE A 223 -20.19 -0.35 -15.96
C PHE A 223 -20.83 -1.53 -15.24
N GLU A 224 -21.66 -2.31 -15.94
CA GLU A 224 -22.31 -3.49 -15.38
C GLU A 224 -21.27 -4.51 -14.91
N LYS A 225 -20.22 -4.74 -15.70
CA LYS A 225 -19.13 -5.63 -15.29
C LYS A 225 -18.27 -5.04 -14.18
N MET A 226 -18.00 -3.74 -14.18
CA MET A 226 -17.24 -3.10 -13.09
C MET A 226 -17.94 -3.29 -11.75
N GLU A 227 -19.25 -3.00 -11.68
CA GLU A 227 -20.04 -3.19 -10.46
C GLU A 227 -20.13 -4.69 -10.10
N GLY A 228 -20.47 -5.55 -11.06
CA GLY A 228 -20.61 -6.99 -10.84
C GLY A 228 -19.32 -7.70 -10.41
N LEU A 229 -18.15 -7.11 -10.68
CA LEU A 229 -16.84 -7.61 -10.25
C LEU A 229 -16.35 -6.98 -8.94
N GLY A 230 -17.14 -6.13 -8.29
CA GLY A 230 -16.83 -5.61 -6.96
C GLY A 230 -15.86 -4.42 -6.94
N ILE A 231 -15.91 -3.54 -7.95
CA ILE A 231 -15.02 -2.36 -8.01
C ILE A 231 -15.04 -1.50 -6.74
N LEU A 232 -16.19 -1.42 -6.06
CA LEU A 232 -16.39 -0.58 -4.88
C LEU A 232 -15.69 -1.12 -3.61
N GLU A 233 -15.28 -2.39 -3.61
CA GLU A 233 -14.57 -2.99 -2.46
C GLU A 233 -13.07 -2.70 -2.48
N LEU A 234 -12.56 -2.16 -3.59
CA LEU A 234 -11.12 -1.96 -3.80
C LEU A 234 -10.71 -0.51 -3.68
N SER A 235 -9.52 -0.32 -3.12
CA SER A 235 -8.72 0.89 -3.21
C SER A 235 -7.42 0.62 -3.97
N GLU A 236 -6.70 1.66 -4.38
CA GLU A 236 -5.45 1.50 -5.12
C GLU A 236 -4.41 0.67 -4.37
N GLU A 237 -4.27 0.85 -3.06
CA GLU A 237 -3.31 0.10 -2.25
C GLU A 237 -3.57 -1.42 -2.27
N ASP A 238 -4.84 -1.84 -2.44
CA ASP A 238 -5.21 -3.26 -2.50
C ASP A 238 -4.66 -3.95 -3.75
N VAL A 239 -4.54 -3.22 -4.86
CA VAL A 239 -4.03 -3.75 -6.14
C VAL A 239 -2.55 -3.40 -6.40
N ALA A 240 -1.90 -2.67 -5.49
CA ALA A 240 -0.51 -2.23 -5.64
C ALA A 240 0.48 -3.41 -5.75
N LEU A 241 0.26 -4.49 -4.98
CA LEU A 241 1.09 -5.70 -5.10
C LEU A 241 0.88 -6.41 -6.45
N CYS A 242 -0.34 -6.42 -6.98
CA CYS A 242 -0.63 -6.95 -8.31
C CYS A 242 0.08 -6.14 -9.40
N GLU A 243 0.12 -4.80 -9.26
CA GLU A 243 0.83 -3.91 -10.17
C GLU A 243 2.34 -4.18 -10.15
N PHE A 244 2.93 -4.27 -8.96
CA PHE A 244 4.34 -4.59 -8.78
C PHE A 244 4.73 -5.90 -9.49
N ALA A 245 3.90 -6.93 -9.31
CA ALA A 245 4.15 -8.25 -9.89
C ALA A 245 3.80 -8.34 -11.39
N CYS A 246 3.04 -7.38 -11.93
CA CYS A 246 2.47 -7.45 -13.27
C CYS A 246 3.53 -7.68 -14.35
N THR A 247 3.39 -8.78 -15.10
CA THR A 247 4.29 -9.06 -16.24
C THR A 247 4.09 -8.08 -17.40
N SER A 248 2.91 -7.50 -17.48
CA SER A 248 2.50 -6.57 -18.55
C SER A 248 2.81 -5.11 -18.24
N LYS A 249 3.33 -4.80 -17.04
CA LYS A 249 3.64 -3.43 -16.59
C LYS A 249 2.46 -2.46 -16.77
N GLN A 250 1.27 -2.95 -16.44
CA GLN A 250 0.04 -2.17 -16.46
C GLN A 250 -0.10 -1.38 -15.15
N PRO A 251 -0.45 -0.08 -15.20
CA PRO A 251 -0.60 0.76 -14.01
C PRO A 251 -1.96 0.49 -13.35
N LEU A 252 -2.10 -0.65 -12.67
CA LEU A 252 -3.38 -1.14 -12.14
C LEU A 252 -4.03 -0.17 -11.15
N GLN A 253 -3.23 0.48 -10.31
CA GLN A 253 -3.71 1.50 -9.36
C GLN A 253 -4.38 2.66 -10.10
N TYR A 254 -3.74 3.16 -11.16
CA TYR A 254 -4.27 4.23 -12.00
C TYR A 254 -5.53 3.79 -12.77
N ILE A 255 -5.54 2.56 -13.30
CA ILE A 255 -6.72 1.99 -13.96
C ILE A 255 -7.88 1.91 -12.97
N LEU A 256 -7.64 1.40 -11.75
CA LEU A 256 -8.66 1.32 -10.71
C LEU A 256 -9.21 2.70 -10.34
N ARG A 257 -8.34 3.69 -10.08
CA ARG A 257 -8.78 5.08 -9.80
C ARG A 257 -9.66 5.62 -10.92
N THR A 258 -9.25 5.42 -12.18
CA THR A 258 -10.06 5.83 -13.34
C THR A 258 -11.42 5.14 -13.35
N GLY A 259 -11.49 3.85 -13.02
CA GLY A 259 -12.76 3.11 -12.91
C GLY A 259 -13.65 3.65 -11.79
N LEU A 260 -13.10 3.93 -10.62
CA LEU A 260 -13.84 4.51 -9.49
C LEU A 260 -14.39 5.90 -9.82
N ASP A 261 -13.59 6.74 -10.50
CA ASP A 261 -14.01 8.07 -10.93
C ASP A 261 -15.14 7.97 -11.97
N LEU A 262 -15.06 7.02 -12.92
CA LEU A 262 -16.12 6.75 -13.89
C LEU A 262 -17.42 6.30 -13.22
N MET A 263 -17.36 5.39 -12.25
CA MET A 263 -18.53 4.96 -11.49
C MET A 263 -19.20 6.13 -10.77
N ARG A 264 -18.40 7.01 -10.17
CA ARG A 264 -18.88 8.22 -9.49
C ARG A 264 -19.52 9.24 -10.45
N GLU A 265 -19.01 9.37 -11.67
CA GLU A 265 -19.62 10.25 -12.68
C GLU A 265 -20.95 9.68 -13.21
N GLN A 266 -21.13 8.37 -13.17
CA GLN A 266 -22.35 7.70 -13.62
C GLN A 266 -23.50 7.80 -12.59
N GLY A 267 -23.21 7.79 -11.29
CA GLY A 267 -24.22 7.90 -10.22
C GLY A 267 -23.74 7.52 -8.83
#